data_AF-A0A927XBT9-F1
#
_entry.id   AF-A0A927XBT9-F1
#
_cell.length_a   1.000
_cell.length_b   1.000
_cell.length_c   1.000
_cell.angle_alpha   90.00
_cell.angle_beta   90.00
_cell.angle_gamma   90.00
#
_symmetry.space_group_name_H-M   'P 1'
#
loop_
_entity.id
_entity.type
_entity.pdbx_description
1 polymer ?
#
loop_
_entity_poly.entity_id
_entity_poly.type
_entity_poly.pdbx_seq_one_letter_code
_entity_poly.pdbx_strand_id
1 'polypeptide(L)'
;MSNNAVEQWLVKRKLLYQLRNKAQSNSIRVYFLKKSGEVVFVKTYKRYDEAYIVKVSSLDYATLRRYIADGSFIIFKGKSTTSLVDFLLKSKGRKWLHIERQILD
;
A
#
# COMPACT_ATOMS: atom_id res chain seq x y z
N MET A 1 13.82 -5.54 -19.22
CA MET A 1 12.69 -5.68 -18.27
C MET A 1 12.88 -6.97 -17.49
N SER A 2 13.62 -6.92 -16.39
CA SER A 2 13.88 -8.11 -15.55
C SER A 2 13.69 -7.71 -14.10
N ASN A 3 12.42 -7.49 -13.71
CA ASN A 3 12.10 -7.22 -12.31
C ASN A 3 11.99 -8.56 -11.57
N ASN A 4 13.17 -8.93 -11.08
CA ASN A 4 13.54 -10.05 -10.26
C ASN A 4 12.43 -10.37 -9.25
N ALA A 5 11.86 -11.58 -9.25
CA ALA A 5 10.80 -11.97 -8.31
C ALA A 5 11.20 -11.71 -6.84
N VAL A 6 12.51 -11.73 -6.57
CA VAL A 6 13.13 -11.35 -5.29
C VAL A 6 12.85 -9.89 -4.91
N GLU A 7 12.97 -8.96 -5.85
CA GLU A 7 12.72 -7.53 -5.61
C GLU A 7 11.25 -7.28 -5.29
N GLN A 8 10.33 -7.83 -6.09
CA GLN A 8 8.89 -7.75 -5.79
C GLN A 8 8.57 -8.34 -4.42
N TRP A 9 9.20 -9.46 -4.07
CA TRP A 9 9.04 -10.09 -2.76
C TRP A 9 9.55 -9.20 -1.62
N LEU A 10 10.71 -8.56 -1.78
CA LEU A 10 11.27 -7.62 -0.80
C LEU A 10 10.38 -6.40 -0.62
N VAL A 11 9.95 -5.77 -1.71
CA VAL A 11 9.06 -4.60 -1.69
C VAL A 11 7.74 -4.94 -1.01
N LYS A 12 7.14 -6.08 -1.37
CA LYS A 12 5.93 -6.60 -0.73
C LYS A 12 6.12 -6.83 0.76
N ARG A 13 7.20 -7.48 1.17
CA ARG A 13 7.50 -7.73 2.59
C ARG A 13 7.65 -6.42 3.35
N LYS A 14 8.29 -5.42 2.73
CA LYS A 14 8.45 -4.08 3.30
C LYS A 14 7.10 -3.39 3.49
N LEU A 15 6.23 -3.35 2.48
CA LEU A 15 4.90 -2.76 2.60
C LEU A 15 4.06 -3.47 3.68
N LEU A 16 4.04 -4.81 3.69
CA LEU A 16 3.32 -5.58 4.72
C LEU A 16 3.84 -5.29 6.14
N TYR A 17 5.15 -5.10 6.29
CA TYR A 17 5.74 -4.67 7.55
C TYR A 17 5.24 -3.27 7.93
N GLN A 18 5.23 -2.30 7.00
CA GLN A 18 4.72 -0.95 7.28
C GLN A 18 3.24 -0.96 7.63
N LEU A 19 2.44 -1.81 7.00
CA LEU A 19 1.02 -1.97 7.32
C LEU A 19 0.77 -2.53 8.73
N ARG A 20 1.76 -3.21 9.32
CA ARG A 20 1.71 -3.76 10.69
C ARG A 20 2.43 -2.90 11.72
N ASN A 21 3.25 -1.95 11.27
CA ASN A 21 4.13 -1.18 12.12
C ASN A 21 3.32 -0.18 12.96
N LYS A 22 3.44 -0.31 14.29
CA LYS A 22 2.71 0.49 15.28
C LYS A 22 3.49 1.73 15.76
N ALA A 23 4.65 2.02 15.19
CA ALA A 23 5.43 3.20 15.55
C ALA A 23 4.63 4.49 15.27
N GLN A 24 4.69 5.47 16.17
CA GLN A 24 3.96 6.74 16.04
C GLN A 24 4.41 7.57 14.82
N SER A 25 5.61 7.34 14.31
CA SER A 25 6.10 7.95 13.08
C SER A 25 5.54 7.32 11.81
N ASN A 26 4.82 6.19 11.90
CA ASN A 26 4.29 5.48 10.75
C ASN A 26 2.94 6.06 10.34
N SER A 27 2.89 6.77 9.23
CA SER A 27 1.64 7.20 8.62
C SER A 27 1.65 6.84 7.14
N ILE A 28 0.54 6.27 6.67
CA ILE A 28 0.39 5.77 5.30
C ILE A 28 -0.93 6.25 4.75
N ARG A 29 -0.87 6.96 3.62
CA ARG A 29 -2.03 7.34 2.82
C ARG A 29 -2.25 6.35 1.71
N VAL A 30 -3.49 6.29 1.22
CA VAL A 30 -3.84 5.54 0.02
C VAL A 30 -4.36 6.46 -1.07
N TYR A 31 -3.98 6.19 -2.30
CA TYR A 31 -4.52 6.84 -3.49
C TYR A 31 -4.96 5.82 -4.52
N PHE A 32 -5.99 6.14 -5.30
CA PHE A 32 -6.56 5.28 -6.32
C PHE A 32 -6.31 5.85 -7.72
N LEU A 33 -5.46 5.18 -8.51
CA LEU A 33 -5.21 5.61 -9.88
C LEU A 33 -6.42 5.24 -10.77
N LYS A 34 -6.87 6.20 -11.58
CA LYS A 34 -8.16 6.12 -12.31
C LYS A 34 -8.23 5.02 -13.39
N LYS A 35 -7.11 4.42 -13.83
CA LYS A 35 -7.07 3.65 -15.09
C LYS A 35 -6.53 2.21 -15.06
N SER A 36 -6.24 1.61 -13.91
CA SER A 36 -5.37 0.41 -13.95
C SER A 36 -5.53 -0.62 -12.83
N GLY A 37 -6.50 -0.44 -11.91
CA GLY A 37 -6.57 -1.32 -10.73
C GLY A 37 -5.38 -1.13 -9.79
N GLU A 38 -4.70 0.00 -9.91
CA GLU A 38 -3.53 0.36 -9.11
C GLU A 38 -3.94 1.17 -7.89
N VAL A 39 -3.46 0.71 -6.75
CA VAL A 39 -3.62 1.35 -5.45
C VAL A 39 -2.24 1.78 -4.99
N VAL A 40 -2.08 3.07 -4.71
CA VAL A 40 -0.80 3.65 -4.27
C VAL A 40 -0.84 3.85 -2.78
N PHE A 41 0.08 3.20 -2.06
CA PHE A 41 0.29 3.44 -0.64
C PHE A 41 1.49 4.37 -0.47
N VAL A 42 1.27 5.55 0.10
CA VAL A 42 2.34 6.54 0.32
C VAL A 42 2.65 6.59 1.79
N LYS A 43 3.89 6.22 2.14
CA LYS A 43 4.43 6.41 3.48
C LYS A 43 5.26 7.69 3.51
N THR A 44 4.91 8.59 4.42
CA THR A 44 5.64 9.83 4.63
C THR A 44 6.80 9.63 5.60
N TYR A 45 7.99 10.08 5.22
CA TYR A 45 9.15 10.19 6.11
C TYR A 45 9.53 11.66 6.29
N LYS A 46 10.51 11.93 7.17
CA LYS A 46 10.95 13.31 7.47
C LYS A 46 11.58 14.02 6.26
N ARG A 47 12.17 13.27 5.33
CA ARG A 47 13.01 13.83 4.23
C ARG A 47 12.55 13.44 2.83
N TYR A 48 11.64 12.48 2.72
CA TYR A 48 11.18 11.94 1.45
C TYR A 48 9.88 11.18 1.70
N ASP A 49 9.14 10.95 0.63
CA ASP A 49 7.99 10.05 0.65
C ASP A 49 8.31 8.76 -0.10
N GLU A 50 7.70 7.67 0.32
CA GLU A 50 7.88 6.36 -0.29
C GLU A 50 6.52 5.86 -0.78
N ALA A 51 6.39 5.74 -2.10
CA ALA A 51 5.21 5.21 -2.76
C ALA A 51 5.38 3.72 -3.07
N TYR A 52 4.33 2.96 -2.78
CA TYR A 52 4.18 1.58 -3.19
C TYR A 52 2.98 1.49 -4.13
N ILE A 53 3.23 1.23 -5.40
CA ILE A 53 2.19 1.09 -6.43
C ILE A 53 1.84 -0.39 -6.50
N VAL A 54 0.63 -0.75 -6.08
CA VAL A 54 0.17 -2.13 -6.02
C VAL A 54 -0.94 -2.35 -7.03
N LYS A 55 -0.72 -3.27 -7.96
CA LYS A 55 -1.76 -3.73 -8.88
C LYS A 55 -2.58 -4.82 -8.20
N VAL A 56 -3.88 -4.59 -8.06
CA VAL A 56 -4.82 -5.54 -7.46
C VAL A 56 -5.86 -5.99 -8.48
N SER A 57 -6.63 -7.02 -8.14
CA SER A 57 -7.76 -7.45 -8.96
C SER A 57 -8.82 -6.35 -9.06
N SER A 58 -9.61 -6.32 -10.13
CA SER A 58 -10.70 -5.35 -10.30
C SER A 58 -11.70 -5.38 -9.13
N LEU A 59 -11.97 -6.57 -8.59
CA LEU A 59 -12.84 -6.76 -7.42
C LEU A 59 -12.26 -6.13 -6.15
N ASP A 60 -10.97 -6.39 -5.88
CA ASP A 60 -10.30 -5.82 -4.71
C ASP A 60 -10.18 -4.29 -4.85
N TYR A 61 -9.87 -3.78 -6.05
CA TYR A 61 -9.82 -2.34 -6.32
C TYR A 61 -11.18 -1.67 -6.06
N ALA A 62 -12.26 -2.23 -6.62
CA ALA A 62 -13.61 -1.71 -6.42
C ALA A 62 -14.01 -1.74 -4.93
N THR A 63 -13.63 -2.80 -4.22
CA THR A 63 -13.87 -2.92 -2.77
C THR A 63 -13.12 -1.83 -2.02
N LEU A 64 -11.80 -1.68 -2.22
CA LEU A 64 -11.00 -0.68 -1.53
C LEU A 64 -11.51 0.74 -1.81
N ARG A 65 -11.81 1.06 -3.07
CA ARG A 65 -12.29 2.38 -3.49
C ARG A 65 -13.69 2.72 -2.96
N ARG A 66 -14.53 1.71 -2.70
CA ARG A 66 -15.88 1.90 -2.13
C ARG A 66 -15.83 2.35 -0.66
N TYR A 67 -14.82 1.91 0.08
CA TYR A 67 -14.78 2.05 1.54
C TYR A 67 -13.65 2.96 2.03
N ILE A 68 -12.68 3.29 1.17
CA ILE A 68 -11.58 4.19 1.52
C ILE A 68 -11.61 5.38 0.57
N ALA A 69 -11.69 6.58 1.15
CA ALA A 69 -11.61 7.81 0.38
C ALA A 69 -10.20 8.00 -0.19
N ASP A 70 -10.13 8.55 -1.40
CA ASP A 70 -8.87 8.89 -2.06
C ASP A 70 -8.06 9.90 -1.23
N GLY A 71 -6.77 9.66 -1.04
CA GLY A 71 -5.87 10.48 -0.22
C GLY A 71 -6.03 10.33 1.30
N SER A 72 -6.94 9.46 1.76
CA SER A 72 -7.12 9.23 3.20
C SER A 72 -5.97 8.44 3.82
N PHE A 73 -5.72 8.66 5.10
CA PHE A 73 -4.83 7.81 5.87
C PHE A 73 -5.48 6.45 6.09
N ILE A 74 -4.79 5.38 5.74
CA ILE A 74 -5.12 4.00 6.16
C ILE A 74 -4.39 3.62 7.45
N ILE A 75 -3.25 4.28 7.70
CA ILE A 75 -2.51 4.24 8.96
C ILE A 75 -2.17 5.67 9.34
N PHE A 76 -2.48 6.06 10.56
CA PHE A 76 -2.13 7.36 11.11
C PHE A 76 -1.47 7.18 12.47
N LYS A 77 -0.23 7.67 12.60
CA LYS A 77 0.59 7.52 13.81
C LYS A 77 0.64 6.08 14.36
N GLY A 78 0.84 5.11 13.47
CA GLY A 78 0.95 3.68 13.80
C GLY A 78 -0.39 2.98 14.09
N LYS A 79 -1.52 3.68 14.00
CA LYS A 79 -2.86 3.11 14.19
C LYS A 79 -3.57 2.94 12.86
N SER A 80 -4.16 1.78 12.63
CA SER A 80 -5.06 1.58 11.49
C SER A 80 -6.30 2.46 11.66
N THR A 81 -6.70 3.14 10.60
CA THR A 81 -7.92 3.98 10.55
C THR A 81 -9.10 3.23 9.94
N THR A 82 -8.86 2.05 9.36
CA THR A 82 -9.87 1.24 8.67
C THR A 82 -9.63 -0.25 8.89
N SER A 83 -10.72 -1.03 9.03
CA SER A 83 -10.66 -2.49 9.06
C SER A 83 -10.16 -3.09 7.75
N LEU A 84 -10.11 -2.31 6.66
CA LEU A 84 -9.56 -2.76 5.39
C LEU A 84 -8.04 -2.96 5.39
N VAL A 85 -7.32 -2.43 6.37
CA VAL A 85 -5.91 -2.80 6.57
C VAL A 85 -5.81 -4.29 6.89
N ASP A 86 -6.72 -4.84 7.71
CA ASP A 86 -6.74 -6.28 7.99
C ASP A 86 -7.09 -7.10 6.75
N PHE A 87 -7.99 -6.60 5.89
CA PHE A 87 -8.29 -7.22 4.60
C PHE A 87 -7.04 -7.30 3.71
N LEU A 88 -6.27 -6.20 3.59
CA LEU A 88 -5.01 -6.16 2.84
C LEU A 88 -3.98 -7.14 3.43
N LEU A 89 -3.91 -7.25 4.75
CA LEU A 89 -2.98 -8.12 5.47
C LEU A 89 -3.39 -9.61 5.46
N LYS A 90 -4.69 -9.93 5.40
CA LYS A 90 -5.22 -11.31 5.46
C LYS A 90 -4.69 -12.19 4.34
N SER A 91 -4.57 -11.64 3.14
CA SER A 91 -4.00 -12.34 1.99
C SER A 91 -2.47 -12.40 2.01
N LYS A 92 -1.80 -11.70 2.94
CA LYS A 92 -0.35 -11.47 2.95
C LYS A 92 0.15 -10.98 1.57
N GLY A 93 -0.67 -10.16 0.90
CA GLY A 93 -0.46 -9.68 -0.46
C GLY A 93 -0.37 -10.75 -1.55
N ARG A 94 -0.76 -12.02 -1.29
CA ARG A 94 -0.76 -13.10 -2.31
C ARG A 94 -1.64 -12.79 -3.53
N LYS A 95 -2.63 -11.92 -3.37
CA LYS A 95 -3.52 -11.47 -4.44
C LYS A 95 -3.00 -10.25 -5.22
N TRP A 96 -1.86 -9.68 -4.81
CA TRP A 96 -1.27 -8.54 -5.52
C TRP A 96 -0.62 -9.07 -6.78
N LEU A 97 -1.09 -8.56 -7.92
CA LEU A 97 -0.65 -8.98 -9.25
C LEU A 97 0.75 -8.45 -9.54
N HIS A 98 1.05 -7.27 -9.02
CA HIS A 98 2.33 -6.58 -9.19
C HIS A 98 2.53 -5.57 -8.06
N ILE A 99 3.79 -5.28 -7.73
CA ILE A 99 4.15 -4.21 -6.81
C ILE A 99 5.42 -3.51 -7.25
N GLU A 100 5.38 -2.18 -7.20
CA GLU A 100 6.52 -1.31 -7.47
C GLU A 100 6.74 -0.36 -6.30
N ARG A 101 7.99 0.08 -6.16
CA ARG A 101 8.42 1.02 -5.14
C ARG A 101 9.03 2.23 -5.81
N GLN A 102 8.63 3.42 -5.39
CA GLN A 102 9.20 4.68 -5.84
C GLN A 102 9.52 5.56 -4.63
N ILE A 103 10.68 6.22 -4.67
CA ILE A 103 11.00 7.32 -3.75
C ILE A 103 10.51 8.60 -4.41
N LEU A 104 9.80 9.42 -3.64
CA LEU A 104 9.30 10.72 -4.03
C LEU A 104 10.08 11.78 -3.24
N ASP A 105 10.66 12.74 -3.95
CA ASP A 105 11.37 13.89 -3.38
C ASP A 105 10.41 15.05 -3.07
#